data_AF-A0A3D4VYB7-F1
#
_entry.id   AF-A0A3D4VYB7-F1
#
_cell.length_a   1.000
_cell.length_b   1.000
_cell.length_c   1.000
_cell.angle_alpha   90.00
_cell.angle_beta   90.00
_cell.angle_gamma   90.00
#
_symmetry.space_group_name_H-M   'P 1'
#
loop_
_entity.id
_entity.type
_entity.pdbx_description
1 polymer ?
#
loop_
_entity_poly.entity_id
_entity_poly.type
_entity_poly.pdbx_seq_one_letter_code
_entity_poly.pdbx_strand_id
1 'polypeptide(L)'
;MHSLNVYHALHDGFFTEGESEESYAICALLHDLCKANYYKKGTRNVKNDATGQWEKVPSYSVEDLFPYGHGEKSVFLIERFMKLKVEEAVAIRWHMGGFD
;
A
#
# COMPACT_ATOMS: atom_id res chain seq x y z
N MET A 1 0.36 6.41 10.73
CA MET A 1 1.27 5.65 9.85
C MET A 1 0.52 4.38 9.44
N HIS A 2 0.21 4.17 8.16
CA HIS A 2 -0.74 3.12 7.72
C HIS A 2 -0.27 1.69 8.02
N SER A 3 0.80 1.23 7.37
CA SER A 3 1.26 -0.17 7.48
C SER A 3 1.68 -0.56 8.90
N LEU A 4 2.16 0.40 9.71
CA LEU A 4 2.47 0.15 11.12
C LEU A 4 1.21 -0.13 11.95
N ASN A 5 0.13 0.62 11.71
CA ASN A 5 -1.15 0.37 12.38
C ASN A 5 -1.74 -0.98 11.96
N VAL A 6 -1.57 -1.36 10.69
CA VAL A 6 -1.95 -2.70 10.19
C VAL A 6 -1.13 -3.78 10.89
N TYR A 7 0.18 -3.58 11.07
CA TYR A 7 1.02 -4.52 11.80
C TYR A 7 0.55 -4.73 13.23
N HIS A 8 0.30 -3.65 13.98
CA HIS A 8 -0.22 -3.78 15.34
C HIS A 8 -1.57 -4.48 15.38
N ALA A 9 -2.51 -4.12 14.50
CA ALA A 9 -3.82 -4.76 14.46
C ALA A 9 -3.74 -6.27 14.10
N LEU A 10 -2.89 -6.63 13.13
CA LEU A 10 -2.69 -8.02 12.73
C LEU A 10 -2.00 -8.82 13.83
N HIS A 11 -0.94 -8.27 14.42
CA HIS A 11 -0.15 -8.92 15.46
C HIS A 11 -0.95 -9.05 16.76
N ASP A 12 -1.41 -7.94 17.34
CA ASP A 12 -2.12 -7.93 18.63
C ASP A 12 -3.43 -8.74 18.60
N GLY A 13 -4.06 -8.83 17.41
CA GLY A 13 -5.34 -9.51 17.24
C GLY A 13 -5.26 -11.00 16.92
N PHE A 14 -4.19 -11.46 16.26
CA PHE A 14 -4.16 -12.79 15.64
C PHE A 14 -2.87 -13.58 15.90
N PHE A 15 -1.79 -12.93 16.34
CA PHE A 15 -0.53 -13.62 16.59
C PHE A 15 -0.68 -14.65 17.71
N THR A 16 -0.20 -15.87 17.44
CA THR A 16 -0.14 -16.94 18.43
C THR A 16 1.31 -17.36 18.68
N GLU A 17 1.63 -17.69 19.93
CA GLU A 17 2.98 -18.15 20.30
C GLU A 17 3.41 -19.36 19.47
N GLY A 18 4.59 -19.27 18.86
CA GLY A 18 5.12 -20.27 17.92
C GLY A 18 4.97 -19.88 16.44
N GLU A 19 4.18 -18.85 16.13
CA GLU A 19 4.13 -18.27 14.78
C GLU A 19 5.35 -17.38 14.49
N SER A 20 5.58 -17.08 13.21
CA SER A 20 6.71 -16.27 12.78
C SER A 20 6.39 -14.79 12.86
N GLU A 21 6.91 -14.13 13.90
CA GLU A 21 6.93 -12.67 14.04
C GLU A 21 7.37 -11.94 12.77
N GLU A 22 8.41 -12.47 12.12
CA GLU A 22 8.94 -11.96 10.88
C GLU A 22 7.90 -11.99 9.74
N SER A 23 7.15 -13.10 9.60
CA SER A 23 6.12 -13.20 8.56
C SER A 23 4.96 -12.22 8.78
N TYR A 24 4.57 -11.96 10.03
CA TYR A 24 3.60 -10.91 10.37
C TYR A 24 4.13 -9.52 9.98
N ALA A 25 5.39 -9.23 10.31
CA ALA A 25 6.03 -7.97 9.95
C ALA A 25 6.13 -7.80 8.43
N ILE A 26 6.58 -8.83 7.70
CA ILE A 26 6.68 -8.81 6.24
C ILE A 26 5.32 -8.53 5.61
N CYS A 27 4.30 -9.31 5.97
CA CYS A 27 2.97 -9.17 5.38
C CYS A 27 2.37 -7.80 5.68
N ALA A 28 2.37 -7.37 6.94
CA ALA A 28 1.72 -6.13 7.32
C ALA A 28 2.49 -4.87 6.93
N LEU A 29 3.82 -4.85 7.06
CA LEU A 29 4.60 -3.66 6.75
C LEU A 29 4.79 -3.48 5.25
N LEU A 30 4.87 -4.57 4.47
CA LEU A 30 5.20 -4.53 3.04
C LEU A 30 4.01 -4.74 2.09
N HIS A 31 2.78 -5.02 2.59
CA HIS A 31 1.61 -5.22 1.71
C HIS A 31 1.41 -4.10 0.67
N ASP A 32 1.69 -2.86 1.09
CA ASP A 32 1.45 -1.64 0.34
C ASP A 32 2.70 -1.05 -0.33
N LEU A 33 3.80 -1.81 -0.44
CA LEU A 33 5.07 -1.28 -0.95
C LEU A 33 4.96 -0.67 -2.35
N CYS A 34 4.03 -1.15 -3.18
CA CYS A 34 3.74 -0.57 -4.49
C CYS A 34 3.33 0.92 -4.48
N LYS A 35 2.93 1.46 -3.32
CA LYS A 35 2.56 2.87 -3.13
C LYS A 35 3.79 3.77 -2.98
N ALA A 36 4.99 3.19 -2.84
CA ALA A 36 6.23 3.94 -2.90
C ALA A 36 6.34 4.66 -4.25
N ASN A 37 6.53 5.99 -4.22
CA ASN A 37 6.59 6.85 -5.40
C ASN A 37 5.34 6.81 -6.31
N TYR A 38 4.19 6.40 -5.79
CA TYR A 38 2.94 6.30 -6.54
C TYR A 38 2.19 7.62 -6.71
N TYR A 39 2.28 8.49 -5.70
CA TYR A 39 1.59 9.77 -5.67
C TYR A 39 2.53 10.92 -6.02
N LYS A 40 2.16 11.72 -7.02
CA LYS A 40 2.88 12.96 -7.35
C LYS A 40 2.13 14.18 -6.86
N LYS A 41 2.87 15.09 -6.22
CA LYS A 41 2.37 16.41 -5.85
C LYS A 41 2.14 17.24 -7.11
N GLY A 42 1.02 17.93 -7.14
CA GLY A 42 0.67 18.84 -8.22
C GLY A 42 -0.36 19.85 -7.72
N THR A 43 -1.11 20.38 -8.68
CA THR A 43 -2.16 21.36 -8.39
C THR A 43 -3.34 21.12 -9.29
N ARG A 44 -4.54 21.36 -8.78
CA ARG A 44 -5.78 21.38 -9.56
C ARG A 44 -6.48 22.71 -9.39
N ASN A 45 -7.28 23.09 -10.37
CA ASN A 45 -8.15 24.25 -10.27
C ASN A 45 -9.48 23.80 -9.66
N VAL A 46 -9.93 24.48 -8.60
CA VAL A 46 -11.25 24.32 -7.99
C VAL A 46 -11.99 25.65 -8.09
N LYS A 47 -13.30 25.60 -8.32
CA LYS A 47 -14.13 26.80 -8.34
C LYS A 47 -14.53 27.13 -6.90
N ASN A 48 -14.28 28.37 -6.48
CA ASN A 48 -14.71 28.87 -5.19
C ASN A 48 -16.20 29.23 -5.27
N ASP A 49 -17.05 28.54 -4.51
CA ASP A 49 -18.50 28.74 -4.56
C ASP A 49 -18.94 30.11 -4.02
N ALA A 50 -18.16 30.73 -3.13
CA ALA A 50 -18.48 32.03 -2.55
C ALA A 50 -18.10 33.21 -3.48
N THR A 51 -17.02 33.09 -4.24
CA THR A 51 -16.51 34.17 -5.11
C THR A 51 -16.75 33.92 -6.59
N GLY A 52 -17.08 32.69 -6.97
CA GLY A 52 -17.22 32.24 -8.35
C GLY A 52 -15.90 32.08 -9.12
N GLN A 53 -14.75 32.38 -8.50
CA GLN A 53 -13.44 32.38 -9.14
C GLN A 53 -12.78 31.00 -9.12
N TRP A 54 -11.89 30.74 -10.08
CA TRP A 54 -11.05 29.54 -10.07
C TRP A 54 -9.80 29.76 -9.24
N GLU A 55 -9.55 28.86 -8.31
CA GLU A 55 -8.39 28.88 -7.42
C GLU A 55 -7.53 27.62 -7.62
N LYS A 56 -6.22 27.80 -7.60
CA LYS A 56 -5.24 26.72 -7.74
C LYS A 56 -4.92 26.15 -6.36
N VAL A 57 -5.26 24.89 -6.13
CA VAL A 57 -5.03 24.22 -4.83
C VAL A 57 -4.06 23.05 -4.96
N PRO A 58 -3.27 22.73 -3.91
CA PRO A 58 -2.45 21.53 -3.89
C PRO A 58 -3.29 20.27 -4.11
N SER A 59 -2.75 19.32 -4.88
CA SER A 59 -3.37 18.02 -5.11
C SER A 59 -2.32 16.92 -5.23
N TYR A 60 -2.76 15.68 -5.12
CA TYR A 60 -1.97 14.52 -5.48
C TYR A 60 -2.63 13.84 -6.68
N SER A 61 -1.83 13.46 -7.67
CA SER A 61 -2.25 12.59 -8.76
C SER A 61 -1.57 11.24 -8.65
N VAL A 62 -2.25 10.21 -9.13
CA VAL A 62 -1.68 8.88 -9.30
C VAL A 62 -0.89 8.87 -10.60
N GLU A 63 0.34 8.39 -10.55
CA GLU A 63 1.13 8.12 -11.74
C GLU A 63 1.71 6.70 -11.65
N ASP A 64 0.83 5.71 -11.85
CA ASP A 64 1.26 4.32 -11.92
C ASP A 64 1.72 3.96 -13.33
N LEU A 65 3.03 3.89 -13.51
CA LEU A 65 3.66 3.49 -14.76
C LEU A 65 3.96 1.99 -14.80
N PHE A 66 3.72 1.26 -13.71
CA PHE A 66 4.10 -0.14 -13.59
C PHE A 66 2.91 -1.05 -13.93
N PRO A 67 3.05 -2.00 -14.88
CA PRO A 67 1.90 -2.70 -15.47
C PRO A 67 1.33 -3.84 -14.60
N TYR A 68 1.40 -3.73 -13.27
CA TYR A 68 0.97 -4.77 -12.32
C TYR A 68 -0.13 -4.23 -11.41
N GLY A 69 -1.03 -5.11 -10.97
CA GLY A 69 -2.02 -4.79 -9.94
C GLY A 69 -1.36 -4.49 -8.58
N HIS A 70 -2.16 -3.94 -7.66
CA HIS A 70 -1.71 -3.44 -6.36
C HIS A 70 -0.85 -4.46 -5.58
N GLY A 71 -1.40 -5.64 -5.29
CA GLY A 71 -0.69 -6.69 -4.54
C GLY A 71 0.44 -7.33 -5.34
N GLU A 72 0.22 -7.57 -6.64
CA GLU A 72 1.23 -8.19 -7.53
C GLU A 72 2.48 -7.33 -7.63
N LYS A 73 2.32 -6.00 -7.71
CA LYS A 73 3.42 -5.04 -7.74
C LYS A 73 4.22 -5.06 -6.43
N SER A 74 3.55 -5.13 -5.27
CA SER A 74 4.25 -5.26 -3.98
C SER A 74 5.08 -6.54 -3.92
N VAL A 75 4.50 -7.71 -4.27
CA VAL A 75 5.24 -8.98 -4.33
C VAL A 75 6.44 -8.86 -5.26
N PHE A 76 6.23 -8.36 -6.48
CA PHE A 76 7.30 -8.20 -7.46
C PHE A 76 8.46 -7.33 -6.95
N LEU A 77 8.16 -6.21 -6.28
CA LEU A 77 9.17 -5.30 -5.75
C LEU A 77 9.94 -5.94 -4.60
N ILE A 78 9.25 -6.61 -3.66
CA ILE A 78 9.89 -7.24 -2.49
C ILE A 78 10.83 -8.36 -2.93
N GLU A 79 10.41 -9.21 -3.89
CA GLU A 79 11.22 -10.33 -4.38
C GLU A 79 12.54 -9.94 -5.06
N ARG A 80 12.75 -8.64 -5.35
CA ARG A 80 14.06 -8.13 -5.81
C ARG A 80 15.07 -7.93 -4.69
N PHE A 81 14.62 -7.91 -3.44
CA PHE A 81 15.48 -7.68 -2.27
C PHE A 81 15.50 -8.88 -1.32
N MET A 82 14.41 -9.64 -1.23
CA MET A 82 14.32 -10.83 -0.39
C MET A 82 13.37 -11.87 -0.96
N LYS A 83 13.65 -13.14 -0.76
CA LYS A 83 12.75 -14.22 -1.18
C LYS A 83 11.60 -14.35 -0.18
N LEU A 84 10.37 -14.22 -0.67
CA LEU A 84 9.17 -14.44 0.15
C LEU A 84 8.88 -15.92 0.30
N LYS A 85 8.28 -16.30 1.44
CA LYS A 85 7.56 -17.57 1.55
C LYS A 85 6.31 -17.51 0.68
N VAL A 86 5.80 -18.68 0.29
CA VAL A 86 4.60 -18.76 -0.56
C VAL A 86 3.41 -18.10 0.12
N GLU A 87 3.26 -18.34 1.42
CA GLU A 87 2.19 -17.81 2.26
C GLU A 87 2.27 -16.29 2.37
N GLU A 88 3.47 -15.74 2.52
CA GLU A 88 3.70 -14.28 2.56
C GLU A 88 3.37 -13.62 1.22
N ALA A 89 3.84 -14.22 0.11
CA ALA A 89 3.56 -13.71 -1.23
C ALA A 89 2.05 -13.73 -1.54
N VAL A 90 1.35 -14.79 -1.13
CA VAL A 90 -0.10 -14.92 -1.30
C VAL A 90 -0.85 -13.91 -0.43
N ALA A 91 -0.48 -13.76 0.85
CA ALA A 91 -1.08 -12.79 1.76
C ALA A 91 -0.92 -11.35 1.25
N ILE A 92 0.28 -10.99 0.77
CA ILE A 92 0.55 -9.68 0.19
C ILE A 92 -0.21 -9.49 -1.12
N ARG A 93 -0.29 -10.52 -1.99
CA ARG A 93 -0.98 -10.41 -3.27
C ARG A 93 -2.47 -10.14 -3.10
N TRP A 94 -3.12 -10.78 -2.12
CA TRP A 94 -4.57 -10.72 -1.91
C TRP A 94 -4.98 -9.93 -0.66
N HIS A 95 -4.15 -8.98 -0.20
CA HIS A 95 -4.47 -8.18 0.99
C HIS A 95 -5.71 -7.27 0.79
N MET A 96 -6.11 -6.99 -0.45
CA MET A 96 -7.35 -6.28 -0.80
C MET A 96 -8.54 -7.23 -1.08
N GLY A 97 -8.34 -8.54 -0.96
CA GLY A 97 -9.28 -9.58 -1.39
C GLY A 97 -8.88 -10.25 -2.71
N GLY A 98 -9.52 -11.36 -3.03
CA GLY A 98 -9.19 -12.19 -4.21
C GLY A 98 -9.85 -11.77 -5.52
N PHE A 99 -10.70 -10.74 -5.52
CA PHE A 99 -11.55 -10.34 -6.66
C PHE A 99 -11.58 -8.82 -6.90
N ASP A 100 -10.46 -8.14 -6.70
CA ASP A 100 -10.32 -6.72 -7.07
C ASP A 100 -10.23 -6.54 -8.60
#